data_AF-A0A6L9UCI3-F1
#
_entry.id   AF-A0A6L9UCI3-F1
#
_cell.length_a   1.000
_cell.length_b   1.000
_cell.length_c   1.000
_cell.angle_alpha   90.00
_cell.angle_beta   90.00
_cell.angle_gamma   90.00
#
_symmetry.space_group_name_H-M   'P 1'
#
loop_
_entity.id
_entity.type
_entity.pdbx_description
1 polymer ?
#
loop_
_entity_poly.entity_id
_entity_poly.type
_entity_poly.pdbx_seq_one_letter_code
_entity_poly.pdbx_strand_id
1 'polypeptide(L)'
;MFLRAIFLACAFATSANAASFTPYENGRFGYVIDLPSDFKTVLIPDNGDGVGLESVDGSVKLSVWGNNITEDSFRAESDLRRKLQAEKGWKFTYEKRGPAWASFSGIKDDRILYMREIALCDDAMGNFSIEYPASEQKRYGPLIERLVQTLKAPAHCK
;
A
#
# COMPACT_ATOMS: atom_id res chain seq x y z
N MET A 1 39.37 -48.19 5.21
CA MET A 1 39.55 -46.73 5.03
C MET A 1 38.19 -46.14 4.67
N PHE A 2 37.49 -45.52 5.61
CA PHE A 2 36.23 -44.83 5.34
C PHE A 2 36.52 -43.33 5.22
N LEU A 3 36.46 -42.79 3.99
CA LEU A 3 36.53 -41.35 3.73
C LEU A 3 35.21 -40.71 4.19
N ARG A 4 35.25 -39.87 5.22
CA ARG A 4 34.13 -38.98 5.57
C ARG A 4 34.24 -37.73 4.71
N ALA A 5 33.34 -37.57 3.75
CA ALA A 5 33.14 -36.31 3.05
C ALA A 5 32.40 -35.34 3.99
N ILE A 6 33.05 -34.24 4.35
CA ILE A 6 32.44 -33.15 5.11
C ILE A 6 31.81 -32.20 4.09
N PHE A 7 30.48 -32.25 3.96
CA PHE A 7 29.71 -31.22 3.25
C PHE A 7 29.66 -29.96 4.11
N LEU A 8 30.42 -28.94 3.73
CA LEU A 8 30.36 -27.62 4.35
C LEU A 8 29.15 -26.87 3.79
N ALA A 9 28.05 -26.84 4.55
CA ALA A 9 26.89 -26.04 4.22
C ALA A 9 27.17 -24.57 4.59
N CYS A 10 27.50 -23.74 3.60
CA CYS A 10 27.50 -22.29 3.76
C CYS A 10 26.06 -21.79 3.91
N ALA A 11 25.63 -21.57 5.15
CA ALA A 11 24.42 -20.82 5.45
C ALA A 11 24.67 -19.34 5.13
N PHE A 12 24.21 -18.87 3.97
CA PHE A 12 24.07 -17.44 3.72
C PHE A 12 22.96 -16.92 4.61
N ALA A 13 23.33 -16.34 5.75
CA ALA A 13 22.41 -15.54 6.55
C ALA A 13 22.15 -14.25 5.79
N THR A 14 21.06 -14.20 5.02
CA THR A 14 20.53 -12.95 4.49
C THR A 14 20.05 -12.11 5.68
N SER A 15 20.77 -11.04 5.99
CA SER A 15 20.31 -10.04 6.94
C SER A 15 19.01 -9.46 6.40
N ALA A 16 17.88 -9.83 7.02
CA ALA A 16 16.63 -9.13 6.80
C ALA A 16 16.79 -7.73 7.42
N ASN A 17 17.20 -6.74 6.61
CA ASN A 17 17.11 -5.35 7.01
C ASN A 17 15.63 -5.06 7.27
N ALA A 18 15.27 -4.81 8.53
CA ALA A 18 13.95 -4.30 8.84
C ALA A 18 13.81 -2.96 8.11
N ALA A 19 12.80 -2.86 7.24
CA ALA A 19 12.51 -1.60 6.55
C ALA A 19 12.29 -0.51 7.61
N SER A 20 12.98 0.61 7.46
CA SER A 20 12.72 1.80 8.27
C SER A 20 11.57 2.58 7.66
N PHE A 21 10.85 3.34 8.49
CA PHE A 21 9.66 4.08 8.06
C PHE A 21 9.76 5.54 8.49
N THR A 22 9.23 6.43 7.67
CA THR A 22 9.15 7.88 7.94
C THR A 22 7.69 8.32 7.92
N PRO A 23 7.21 9.06 8.94
CA PRO A 23 5.86 9.63 8.92
C PRO A 23 5.68 10.59 7.74
N TYR A 24 4.54 10.49 7.07
CA TYR A 24 4.08 11.39 6.04
C TYR A 24 2.71 11.95 6.44
N GLU A 25 2.59 13.26 6.45
CA GLU A 25 1.33 13.99 6.64
C GLU A 25 0.99 14.73 5.35
N ASN A 26 -0.20 14.47 4.81
CA ASN A 26 -0.67 15.22 3.66
C ASN A 26 -1.22 16.58 4.11
N GLY A 27 -0.59 17.67 3.65
CA GLY A 27 -0.98 19.02 4.04
C GLY A 27 -2.36 19.49 3.54
N ARG A 28 -2.95 18.80 2.54
CA ARG A 28 -4.24 19.17 1.95
C ARG A 28 -5.42 18.44 2.60
N PHE A 29 -5.29 17.14 2.81
CA PHE A 29 -6.34 16.25 3.32
C PHE A 29 -6.12 15.81 4.77
N GLY A 30 -4.96 16.10 5.36
CA GLY A 30 -4.66 15.87 6.78
C GLY A 30 -4.50 14.40 7.19
N TYR A 31 -4.53 13.45 6.25
CA TYR A 31 -4.24 12.06 6.57
C TYR A 31 -2.75 11.87 6.87
N VAL A 32 -2.45 10.90 7.72
CA VAL A 32 -1.08 10.49 8.05
C VAL A 32 -0.86 9.03 7.68
N ILE A 33 0.37 8.68 7.30
CA ILE A 33 0.81 7.29 7.06
C ILE A 33 2.33 7.18 7.25
N ASP A 34 2.82 6.01 7.64
CA ASP A 34 4.26 5.73 7.64
C ASP A 34 4.68 5.21 6.26
N LEU A 35 5.61 5.89 5.59
CA LEU A 35 6.14 5.48 4.30
C LEU A 35 7.47 4.71 4.45
N PRO A 36 7.71 3.66 3.65
CA PRO A 36 8.97 2.93 3.66
C PRO A 36 10.13 3.84 3.19
N SER A 37 11.16 3.99 4.00
CA SER A 37 12.28 4.90 3.74
C SER A 37 13.23 4.43 2.62
N ASP A 38 13.16 3.15 2.26
CA ASP A 38 13.93 2.55 1.17
C ASP A 38 13.26 2.72 -0.21
N PHE A 39 12.06 3.28 -0.26
CA PHE A 39 11.38 3.60 -1.52
C PHE A 39 11.79 4.99 -2.00
N LYS A 40 11.87 5.16 -3.31
CA LYS A 40 12.15 6.43 -3.97
C LYS A 40 10.83 7.11 -4.32
N THR A 41 10.71 8.40 -4.02
CA THR A 41 9.60 9.22 -4.54
C THR A 41 9.76 9.38 -6.05
N VAL A 42 8.73 9.01 -6.81
CA VAL A 42 8.70 9.12 -8.29
C VAL A 42 7.64 10.10 -8.79
N LEU A 43 6.67 10.47 -7.94
CA LEU A 43 5.60 11.41 -8.28
C LEU A 43 5.20 12.25 -7.07
N ILE A 44 5.14 13.56 -7.25
CA ILE A 44 4.49 14.51 -6.33
C ILE A 44 3.45 15.26 -7.18
N PRO A 45 2.15 14.97 -7.05
CA PRO A 45 1.11 15.62 -7.83
C PRO A 45 0.98 17.11 -7.52
N ASP A 46 0.79 17.94 -8.56
CA ASP A 46 0.66 19.40 -8.44
C ASP A 46 -0.52 19.84 -7.55
N ASN A 47 -1.57 19.02 -7.48
CA ASN A 47 -2.75 19.28 -6.67
C ASN A 47 -2.53 18.96 -5.17
N GLY A 48 -1.34 18.51 -4.78
CA GLY A 48 -0.96 18.20 -3.39
C GLY A 48 -1.75 17.06 -2.74
N ASP A 49 -2.38 16.19 -3.53
CA ASP A 49 -3.24 15.14 -2.99
C ASP A 49 -2.47 13.94 -2.43
N GLY A 50 -1.17 13.81 -2.71
CA GLY A 50 -0.45 12.61 -2.34
C GLY A 50 0.97 12.51 -2.83
N VAL A 51 1.45 11.27 -2.91
CA VAL A 51 2.79 10.90 -3.35
C VAL A 51 2.78 9.51 -3.99
N GLY A 52 3.57 9.35 -5.05
CA GLY A 52 3.89 8.05 -5.65
C GLY A 52 5.34 7.67 -5.36
N LEU A 53 5.57 6.43 -4.95
CA LEU A 53 6.86 5.87 -4.63
C LEU A 53 7.10 4.53 -5.35
N GLU A 54 8.36 4.19 -5.57
CA GLU A 54 8.76 2.89 -6.08
C GLU A 54 9.90 2.29 -5.25
N SER A 55 9.96 0.96 -5.18
CA SER A 55 11.14 0.27 -4.64
C SER A 55 12.39 0.64 -5.46
N VAL A 56 13.58 0.45 -4.87
CA VAL A 56 14.85 0.81 -5.53
C VAL A 56 14.99 0.22 -6.95
N ASP A 57 14.48 -0.99 -7.15
CA ASP A 57 14.50 -1.77 -8.38
C ASP A 57 13.27 -1.54 -9.29
N GLY A 58 12.32 -0.68 -8.88
CA GLY A 58 11.09 -0.39 -9.63
C GLY A 58 10.06 -1.52 -9.66
N SER A 59 10.31 -2.63 -8.96
CA SER A 59 9.43 -3.80 -8.97
C SER A 59 8.15 -3.59 -8.17
N VAL A 60 8.11 -2.61 -7.26
CA VAL A 60 6.96 -2.26 -6.44
C VAL A 60 6.60 -0.81 -6.61
N LYS A 61 5.29 -0.55 -6.72
CA LYS A 61 4.72 0.80 -6.81
C LYS A 61 3.80 1.02 -5.62
N LEU A 62 3.99 2.12 -4.90
CA LEU A 62 3.16 2.55 -3.78
C LEU A 62 2.62 3.95 -4.10
N SER A 63 1.30 4.11 -4.06
CA SER A 63 0.66 5.41 -4.13
C SER A 63 -0.11 5.66 -2.86
N VAL A 64 -0.01 6.87 -2.31
CA VAL A 64 -0.81 7.32 -1.17
C VAL A 64 -1.42 8.66 -1.53
N TRP A 65 -2.74 8.80 -1.40
CA TRP A 65 -3.42 10.02 -1.78
C TRP A 65 -4.73 10.25 -1.01
N GLY A 66 -5.17 11.50 -0.99
CA GLY A 66 -6.49 11.90 -0.54
C GLY A 66 -7.37 12.33 -1.70
N ASN A 67 -8.69 12.29 -1.52
CA ASN A 67 -9.65 12.87 -2.47
C ASN A 67 -10.94 13.25 -1.76
N ASN A 68 -11.70 14.17 -2.36
CA ASN A 68 -13.08 14.41 -1.95
C ASN A 68 -13.95 13.24 -2.44
N ILE A 69 -14.95 12.89 -1.64
CA ILE A 69 -16.02 11.96 -2.00
C ILE A 69 -16.95 12.72 -2.95
N THR A 70 -17.10 12.20 -4.16
CA THR A 70 -17.94 12.79 -5.21
C THR A 70 -19.21 12.00 -5.46
N GLU A 71 -19.24 10.76 -4.97
CA GLU A 71 -20.42 9.90 -4.93
C GLU A 71 -21.27 10.16 -3.67
N ASP A 72 -22.47 9.56 -3.62
CA ASP A 72 -23.43 9.75 -2.51
C ASP A 72 -22.92 9.36 -1.11
N SER A 73 -21.83 8.59 -1.03
CA SER A 73 -21.25 8.14 0.24
C SER A 73 -19.82 7.63 0.08
N PHE A 74 -19.11 7.50 1.20
CA PHE A 74 -17.82 6.78 1.26
C PHE A 74 -17.92 5.39 0.61
N ARG A 75 -19.02 4.67 0.83
CA ARG A 75 -19.21 3.34 0.27
C ARG A 75 -19.33 3.37 -1.25
N ALA A 76 -20.10 4.32 -1.80
CA ALA A 76 -20.27 4.47 -3.23
C ALA A 76 -18.96 4.90 -3.92
N GLU A 77 -18.22 5.84 -3.32
CA GLU A 77 -16.89 6.27 -3.81
C GLU A 77 -15.87 5.12 -3.76
N SER A 78 -15.87 4.32 -2.69
CA SER A 78 -15.06 3.10 -2.57
C SER A 78 -15.41 2.06 -3.65
N ASP A 79 -16.71 1.88 -3.94
CA ASP A 79 -17.18 0.98 -5.00
C ASP A 79 -16.77 1.47 -6.40
N LEU A 80 -16.83 2.78 -6.67
CA LEU A 80 -16.32 3.40 -7.89
C LEU A 80 -14.82 3.13 -8.06
N ARG A 81 -14.01 3.38 -7.03
CA ARG A 81 -12.55 3.18 -7.07
C ARG A 81 -12.15 1.75 -7.37
N ARG A 82 -12.80 0.79 -6.70
CA ARG A 82 -12.64 -0.64 -6.98
C ARG A 82 -13.05 -0.96 -8.42
N LYS A 83 -14.18 -0.44 -8.90
CA LYS A 83 -14.65 -0.64 -10.29
C LYS A 83 -13.63 -0.14 -11.31
N LEU A 84 -13.08 1.05 -11.13
CA LEU A 84 -12.06 1.62 -12.03
C LEU A 84 -10.79 0.75 -12.12
N GLN A 85 -10.40 0.06 -11.04
CA GLN A 85 -9.30 -0.90 -11.09
C GLN A 85 -9.72 -2.21 -11.77
N ALA A 86 -10.94 -2.68 -11.56
CA ALA A 86 -11.47 -3.85 -12.26
C ALA A 86 -11.50 -3.62 -13.79
N GLU A 87 -11.88 -2.43 -14.24
CA GLU A 87 -11.84 -2.02 -15.65
C GLU A 87 -10.41 -1.98 -16.23
N LYS A 88 -9.39 -1.80 -15.38
CA LYS A 88 -7.96 -1.94 -15.73
C LYS A 88 -7.47 -3.40 -15.70
N GLY A 89 -8.38 -4.37 -15.59
CA GLY A 89 -8.12 -5.80 -15.64
C GLY A 89 -7.81 -6.46 -14.31
N TRP A 90 -7.92 -5.76 -13.18
CA TRP A 90 -7.68 -6.36 -11.85
C TRP A 90 -8.83 -7.27 -11.45
N LYS A 91 -8.53 -8.55 -11.19
CA LYS A 91 -9.50 -9.50 -10.63
C LYS A 91 -9.40 -9.49 -9.11
N PHE A 92 -10.36 -8.85 -8.45
CA PHE A 92 -10.43 -8.82 -6.99
C PHE A 92 -10.78 -10.20 -6.40
N THR A 93 -9.94 -10.68 -5.48
CA THR A 93 -10.07 -11.98 -4.78
C THR A 93 -10.20 -11.83 -3.27
N TYR A 94 -9.96 -10.63 -2.75
CA TYR A 94 -10.13 -10.28 -1.35
C TYR A 94 -10.85 -8.95 -1.21
N GLU A 95 -11.75 -8.90 -0.25
CA GLU A 95 -12.47 -7.70 0.15
C GLU A 95 -12.81 -7.76 1.64
N LYS A 96 -12.56 -6.66 2.35
CA LYS A 96 -13.02 -6.49 3.73
C LYS A 96 -13.41 -5.03 3.94
N ARG A 97 -14.51 -4.79 4.64
CA ARG A 97 -15.04 -3.45 4.87
C ARG A 97 -15.46 -3.24 6.32
N GLY A 98 -15.44 -1.97 6.72
CA GLY A 98 -16.09 -1.46 7.91
C GLY A 98 -16.88 -0.18 7.57
N PRO A 99 -17.49 0.49 8.56
CA PRO A 99 -18.31 1.67 8.33
C PRO A 99 -17.57 2.85 7.67
N ALA A 100 -16.28 2.99 7.97
CA ALA A 100 -15.44 4.12 7.54
C ALA A 100 -14.13 3.67 6.89
N TRP A 101 -14.06 2.42 6.41
CA TRP A 101 -12.87 1.91 5.74
C TRP A 101 -13.17 0.71 4.81
N ALA A 102 -12.33 0.52 3.81
CA ALA A 102 -12.34 -0.65 2.94
C ALA A 102 -10.92 -1.13 2.64
N SER A 103 -10.77 -2.42 2.38
CA SER A 103 -9.55 -3.05 1.90
C SER A 103 -9.87 -4.03 0.80
N PHE A 104 -9.09 -3.99 -0.28
CA PHE A 104 -9.23 -4.86 -1.44
C PHE A 104 -7.90 -5.46 -1.81
N SER A 105 -7.91 -6.68 -2.34
CA SER A 105 -6.76 -7.22 -3.05
C SER A 105 -7.19 -7.92 -4.33
N GLY A 106 -6.47 -7.65 -5.41
CA GLY A 106 -6.73 -8.23 -6.72
C GLY A 106 -5.45 -8.67 -7.41
N ILE A 107 -5.61 -9.54 -8.39
CA ILE A 107 -4.52 -10.12 -9.17
C ILE A 107 -4.71 -9.75 -10.63
N LYS A 108 -3.61 -9.41 -11.29
CA LYS A 108 -3.53 -9.24 -12.74
C LYS A 108 -2.16 -9.75 -13.17
N ASP A 109 -2.15 -10.73 -14.07
CA ASP A 109 -0.95 -11.45 -14.48
C ASP A 109 -0.15 -11.99 -13.27
N ASP A 110 1.13 -11.64 -13.15
CA ASP A 110 2.02 -12.02 -12.05
C ASP A 110 2.06 -10.97 -10.93
N ARG A 111 1.11 -10.03 -10.88
CA ARG A 111 1.09 -8.92 -9.94
C ARG A 111 -0.11 -8.94 -9.01
N ILE A 112 0.10 -8.43 -7.80
CA ILE A 112 -0.94 -8.19 -6.81
C ILE A 112 -1.09 -6.68 -6.62
N LEU A 113 -2.34 -6.21 -6.62
CA LEU A 113 -2.76 -4.91 -6.14
C LEU A 113 -3.39 -5.08 -4.76
N TYR A 114 -2.93 -4.32 -3.77
CA TYR A 114 -3.65 -4.13 -2.50
C TYR A 114 -4.06 -2.67 -2.39
N MET A 115 -5.30 -2.41 -1.95
CA MET A 115 -5.82 -1.07 -1.71
C MET A 115 -6.38 -0.96 -0.30
N ARG A 116 -6.15 0.18 0.35
CA ARG A 116 -6.75 0.57 1.62
C ARG A 116 -7.36 1.95 1.47
N GLU A 117 -8.57 2.10 1.99
CA GLU A 117 -9.34 3.33 1.93
C GLU A 117 -9.93 3.60 3.32
N ILE A 118 -9.86 4.85 3.78
CA ILE A 118 -10.46 5.32 5.04
C ILE A 118 -11.25 6.60 4.79
N ALA A 119 -12.34 6.80 5.52
CA ALA A 119 -13.01 8.10 5.55
C ALA A 119 -12.15 9.12 6.31
N LEU A 120 -12.17 10.37 5.85
CA LEU A 120 -11.58 11.54 6.50
C LEU A 120 -12.68 12.54 6.88
N CYS A 121 -12.29 13.70 7.37
CA CYS A 121 -13.18 14.85 7.57
C CYS A 121 -13.69 15.41 6.24
N ASP A 122 -14.70 16.28 6.31
CA ASP A 122 -15.16 17.13 5.19
C ASP A 122 -15.47 16.36 3.91
N ASP A 123 -16.14 15.21 4.06
CA ASP A 123 -16.48 14.30 2.96
C ASP A 123 -15.27 13.96 2.08
N ALA A 124 -14.12 13.71 2.71
CA ALA A 124 -12.92 13.23 2.04
C ALA A 124 -12.58 11.79 2.40
N MET A 125 -11.63 11.22 1.66
CA MET A 125 -11.08 9.90 1.94
C MET A 125 -9.55 9.91 1.78
N GLY A 126 -8.89 9.06 2.56
CA GLY A 126 -7.46 8.81 2.52
C GLY A 126 -7.22 7.39 2.03
N ASN A 127 -6.24 7.23 1.15
CA ASN A 127 -6.04 5.99 0.42
C ASN A 127 -4.57 5.63 0.33
N PHE A 128 -4.29 4.33 0.25
CA PHE A 128 -3.10 3.86 -0.42
C PHE A 128 -3.40 2.67 -1.33
N SER A 129 -2.55 2.52 -2.34
CA SER A 129 -2.48 1.31 -3.16
C SER A 129 -1.04 0.86 -3.30
N ILE A 130 -0.80 -0.44 -3.26
CA ILE A 130 0.52 -1.02 -3.53
C ILE A 130 0.40 -2.14 -4.55
N GLU A 131 1.27 -2.09 -5.56
CA GLU A 131 1.36 -3.05 -6.64
C GLU A 131 2.73 -3.74 -6.61
N TYR A 132 2.77 -5.06 -6.52
CA TYR A 132 4.02 -5.83 -6.36
C TYR A 132 3.93 -7.22 -7.02
N PRO A 133 5.08 -7.90 -7.28
CA PRO A 133 5.07 -9.25 -7.83
C PRO A 133 4.42 -10.25 -6.88
N ALA A 134 3.53 -11.11 -7.37
CA ALA A 134 2.81 -12.08 -6.56
C ALA A 134 3.76 -13.05 -5.81
N SER A 135 4.92 -13.37 -6.41
CA SER A 135 5.99 -14.17 -5.80
C SER A 135 6.60 -13.54 -4.54
N GLU A 136 6.49 -12.22 -4.38
CA GLU A 136 7.04 -11.47 -3.24
C GLU A 136 5.98 -11.17 -2.16
N GLN A 137 4.81 -11.83 -2.17
CA GLN A 137 3.76 -11.60 -1.17
C GLN A 137 4.24 -11.75 0.28
N LYS A 138 5.08 -12.75 0.57
CA LYS A 138 5.64 -12.94 1.92
C LYS A 138 6.57 -11.79 2.33
N ARG A 139 7.25 -11.16 1.37
CA ARG A 139 8.17 -10.04 1.60
C ARG A 139 7.42 -8.74 1.89
N TYR A 140 6.36 -8.45 1.13
CA TYR A 140 5.61 -7.18 1.29
C TYR A 140 4.42 -7.26 2.25
N GLY A 141 4.01 -8.45 2.69
CA GLY A 141 2.95 -8.61 3.71
C GLY A 141 3.15 -7.71 4.94
N PRO A 142 4.32 -7.75 5.62
CA PRO A 142 4.59 -6.89 6.77
C PRO A 142 4.58 -5.38 6.45
N LEU A 143 5.02 -4.99 5.25
CA LEU A 143 4.98 -3.60 4.80
C LEU A 143 3.52 -3.14 4.62
N ILE A 144 2.67 -3.96 4.00
CA ILE A 144 1.24 -3.70 3.84
C ILE A 144 0.57 -3.57 5.21
N GLU A 145 0.86 -4.48 6.13
CA GLU A 145 0.33 -4.42 7.50
C GLU A 145 0.70 -3.10 8.19
N ARG A 146 1.95 -2.64 8.06
CA ARG A 146 2.37 -1.34 8.61
C ARG A 146 1.63 -0.17 7.97
N LEU A 147 1.47 -0.16 6.64
CA LEU A 147 0.70 0.87 5.94
C LEU A 147 -0.77 0.90 6.41
N VAL A 148 -1.41 -0.27 6.58
CA VAL A 148 -2.78 -0.38 7.09
C VAL A 148 -2.90 0.17 8.51
N GLN A 149 -1.93 -0.13 9.39
CA GLN A 149 -1.94 0.29 10.79
C GLN A 149 -1.69 1.79 10.97
N THR A 150 -0.98 2.41 10.03
CA THR A 150 -0.49 3.79 10.17
C THR A 150 -1.29 4.79 9.34
N LEU A 151 -2.01 4.35 8.31
CA LEU A 151 -2.97 5.21 7.61
C LEU A 151 -4.09 5.62 8.56
N LYS A 152 -4.13 6.90 8.92
CA LYS A 152 -5.09 7.46 9.88
C LYS A 152 -5.65 8.80 9.40
N ALA A 153 -6.91 9.04 9.76
CA ALA A 153 -7.55 10.34 9.65
C ALA A 153 -6.89 11.35 10.61
N PRO A 154 -7.01 12.66 10.34
CA PRO A 154 -6.58 13.67 11.31
C PRO A 154 -7.31 13.50 12.64
N ALA A 155 -6.65 13.85 13.75
CA ALA A 155 -7.22 13.68 15.09
C ALA A 155 -8.47 14.54 15.33
N HIS A 156 -8.59 15.66 14.63
CA HIS A 156 -9.70 16.59 14.73
C HIS A 156 -10.11 17.08 13.33
N CYS A 157 -11.42 17.09 13.07
CA CYS A 157 -11.98 17.83 11.95
C CYS A 157 -12.03 19.32 12.30
N LYS A 158 -11.78 20.18 11.31
CA LYS A 158 -11.77 21.63 11.51
C LYS A 158 -13.18 22.21 11.48
#